data_AF-A0A8K0G628-F1
#
_entry.id   AF-A0A8K0G628-F1
#
_cell.length_a   1.000
_cell.length_b   1.000
_cell.length_c   1.000
_cell.angle_alpha   90.00
_cell.angle_beta   90.00
_cell.angle_gamma   90.00
#
_symmetry.space_group_name_H-M   'P 1'
#
loop_
_entity.id
_entity.type
_entity.pdbx_description
1 polymer ?
#
loop_
_entity_poly.entity_id
_entity_poly.type
_entity_poly.pdbx_seq_one_letter_code
_entity_poly.pdbx_strand_id
1 'polypeptide(L)'
;MIDDKAANNQTKLFRTHCLRPHASNLPRCYTDDPKLTLNECVLRAFNEIRPIASNGIEDIGLPPINPLIIPEIFMHLDTSMANFTVTVFNYTVGGMNNYDIKDFQYDSETMTYRFRIEFETVPMSGSIKINGHIINVPIVGNAYANCAF
;
A
#
# COMPACT_ATOMS: atom_id res chain seq x y z
N MET A 1 -6.94 39.25 36.18
CA MET A 1 -8.31 39.75 35.98
C MET A 1 -8.44 39.96 34.49
N ILE A 2 -9.16 39.12 33.75
CA ILE A 2 -10.58 38.80 33.95
C ILE A 2 -10.80 37.28 33.94
N ASP A 3 -11.61 36.83 34.91
CA ASP A 3 -12.13 35.48 35.10
C ASP A 3 -13.10 35.07 33.98
N ASP A 4 -13.07 33.80 33.59
CA ASP A 4 -14.26 33.10 33.11
C ASP A 4 -14.35 31.74 33.82
N LYS A 5 -15.09 31.74 34.93
CA LYS A 5 -15.60 30.52 35.57
C LYS A 5 -16.89 30.08 34.88
N ALA A 6 -17.00 28.76 34.75
CA ALA A 6 -18.23 27.97 34.65
C ALA A 6 -18.88 27.81 33.25
N ALA A 7 -18.44 26.77 32.54
CA ALA A 7 -19.30 25.93 31.71
C ALA A 7 -18.76 24.48 31.76
N ASN A 8 -19.26 23.70 32.71
CA ASN A 8 -20.27 22.67 32.50
C ASN A 8 -19.67 21.31 32.10
N ASN A 9 -19.90 20.36 33.00
CA ASN A 9 -19.46 18.99 33.04
C ASN A 9 -20.11 18.13 31.95
N GLN A 10 -19.69 18.22 30.67
CA GLN A 10 -19.95 17.19 29.64
C GLN A 10 -18.91 17.09 28.49
N THR A 11 -17.73 17.70 28.58
CA THR A 11 -16.72 17.64 27.49
C THR A 11 -15.41 16.97 27.94
N LYS A 12 -15.51 15.76 28.50
CA LYS A 12 -14.36 14.96 28.96
C LYS A 12 -14.15 13.66 28.17
N LEU A 13 -14.51 13.66 26.89
CA LEU A 13 -14.16 12.59 25.95
C LEU A 13 -13.67 13.25 24.67
N PHE A 14 -12.58 12.71 24.10
CA PHE A 14 -11.94 13.13 22.84
C PHE A 14 -10.87 14.24 22.91
N ARG A 15 -9.83 14.01 23.73
CA ARG A 15 -8.45 14.36 23.34
C ARG A 15 -7.58 13.11 23.35
N THR A 16 -7.96 12.10 22.57
CA THR A 16 -7.02 11.08 22.15
C THR A 16 -6.50 11.55 20.80
N HIS A 17 -5.32 12.15 20.78
CA HIS A 17 -4.51 12.11 19.57
C HIS A 17 -4.42 10.63 19.19
N CYS A 18 -4.85 10.25 17.98
CA CYS A 18 -4.49 8.95 17.46
C CYS A 18 -2.95 8.93 17.43
N LEU A 19 -2.33 8.29 18.42
CA LEU A 19 -0.92 7.96 18.36
C LEU A 19 -0.77 7.12 17.10
N ARG A 20 -0.23 7.73 16.04
CA ARG A 20 0.12 6.98 14.84
C ARG A 20 1.11 5.92 15.31
N PRO A 21 0.84 4.62 15.14
CA PRO A 21 1.82 3.60 15.43
C PRO A 21 3.05 3.94 14.57
N HIS A 22 4.11 4.38 15.22
CA HIS A 22 5.35 4.74 14.56
C HIS A 22 6.20 3.47 14.58
N ALA A 23 6.40 2.84 13.43
CA ALA A 23 7.32 1.71 13.33
C ALA A 23 8.71 2.16 13.81
N SER A 24 9.22 1.59 14.91
CA SER A 24 10.50 1.98 15.51
C SER A 24 11.69 1.71 14.59
N ASN A 25 11.50 0.80 13.63
CA ASN A 25 12.55 0.27 12.75
C ASN A 25 12.51 0.88 11.33
N LEU A 26 11.77 1.98 11.12
CA LEU A 26 11.82 2.70 9.84
C LEU A 26 12.82 3.85 9.89
N PRO A 27 13.74 3.96 8.91
CA PRO A 27 14.65 5.08 8.78
C PRO A 27 13.89 6.40 8.59
N ARG A 28 14.44 7.48 9.15
CA ARG A 28 13.86 8.82 9.08
C ARG A 28 14.72 9.73 8.23
N CYS A 29 14.05 10.60 7.47
CA CYS A 29 14.67 11.63 6.66
C CYS A 29 14.15 13.00 7.06
N TYR A 30 15.07 13.96 7.17
CA TYR A 30 14.79 15.34 7.52
C TYR A 30 15.06 16.22 6.31
N THR A 31 14.21 17.21 6.07
CA THR A 31 14.34 18.14 4.94
C THR A 31 15.48 19.14 5.12
N ASP A 32 15.89 19.36 6.36
CA ASP A 32 16.88 20.34 6.80
C ASP A 32 18.20 19.71 7.29
N ASP A 33 18.46 18.43 6.96
CA ASP A 33 19.68 17.74 7.37
C ASP A 33 20.92 18.34 6.68
N PRO A 34 21.92 18.86 7.43
CA PRO A 34 23.13 19.44 6.85
C PRO A 34 24.12 18.39 6.32
N LYS A 35 23.94 17.09 6.65
CA LYS A 35 24.88 16.02 6.32
C LYS A 35 24.46 15.18 5.11
N LEU A 36 23.18 15.16 4.78
CA LEU A 36 22.63 14.28 3.74
C LEU A 36 21.51 15.00 3.02
N THR A 37 21.54 14.99 1.69
CA THR A 37 20.40 15.51 0.93
C THR A 37 19.17 14.64 1.16
N LEU A 38 17.97 15.23 1.09
CA LEU A 38 16.72 14.47 1.25
C LEU A 38 16.65 13.28 0.29
N ASN A 39 17.16 13.44 -0.94
CA ASN A 39 17.16 12.39 -1.95
C ASN A 39 18.05 11.21 -1.54
N GLU A 40 19.28 11.46 -1.12
CA GLU A 40 20.18 10.39 -0.65
C GLU A 40 19.64 9.70 0.59
N CYS A 41 19.00 10.45 1.50
CA CYS A 41 18.36 9.88 2.68
C CYS A 41 17.26 8.91 2.29
N VAL A 42 16.36 9.32 1.40
CA VAL A 42 15.22 8.49 0.99
C VAL A 42 15.72 7.25 0.24
N LEU A 43 16.70 7.37 -0.65
CA LEU A 43 17.30 6.22 -1.34
C LEU A 43 17.90 5.21 -0.35
N ARG A 44 18.65 5.69 0.65
CA ARG A 44 19.17 4.83 1.72
C ARG A 44 18.04 4.19 2.52
N ALA A 45 17.02 4.96 2.88
CA ALA A 45 15.86 4.51 3.63
C ALA A 45 15.15 3.35 2.92
N PHE A 46 14.91 3.47 1.61
CA PHE A 46 14.34 2.38 0.84
C PHE A 46 15.21 1.13 0.86
N ASN A 47 16.53 1.25 0.72
CA ASN A 47 17.43 0.09 0.77
C ASN A 47 17.43 -0.61 2.14
N GLU A 48 17.36 0.15 3.24
CA GLU A 48 17.23 -0.40 4.59
C GLU A 48 15.85 -1.04 4.85
N ILE A 49 14.80 -0.51 4.23
CA ILE A 49 13.43 -1.02 4.36
C ILE A 49 13.22 -2.32 3.59
N ARG A 50 13.97 -2.61 2.52
CA ARG A 50 13.84 -3.84 1.70
C ARG A 50 13.67 -5.13 2.52
N PRO A 51 14.60 -5.49 3.44
CA PRO A 51 14.46 -6.71 4.23
C PRO A 51 13.30 -6.63 5.23
N ILE A 52 13.02 -5.44 5.77
CA ILE A 52 11.96 -5.22 6.74
C ILE A 52 10.58 -5.43 6.08
N ALA A 53 10.36 -4.80 4.93
CA ALA A 53 9.12 -4.93 4.20
C ALA A 53 8.88 -6.36 3.70
N SER A 54 9.94 -7.08 3.33
CA SER A 54 9.84 -8.49 2.92
C SER A 54 9.27 -9.38 4.04
N ASN A 55 9.58 -9.09 5.30
CA ASN A 55 9.07 -9.83 6.46
C ASN A 55 7.73 -9.26 7.00
N GLY A 56 7.34 -8.07 6.56
CA GLY A 56 6.24 -7.32 7.16
C GLY A 56 6.66 -6.56 8.43
N ILE A 57 5.77 -5.70 8.91
CA ILE A 57 5.95 -4.93 10.15
C ILE A 57 4.66 -5.02 10.96
N GLU A 58 4.65 -5.90 11.96
CA GLU A 58 3.48 -6.18 12.81
C GLU A 58 2.97 -4.93 13.53
N ASP A 59 3.88 -4.07 14.02
CA ASP A 59 3.55 -2.86 14.78
C ASP A 59 2.62 -1.88 14.03
N ILE A 60 2.66 -1.91 12.70
CA ILE A 60 1.83 -1.06 11.83
C ILE A 60 0.86 -1.89 10.97
N GLY A 61 0.76 -3.20 11.22
CA GLY A 61 -0.08 -4.12 10.46
C GLY A 61 0.33 -4.27 9.00
N LEU A 62 1.60 -4.03 8.66
CA LEU A 62 2.12 -4.22 7.32
C LEU A 62 2.38 -5.73 7.11
N PRO A 63 1.63 -6.43 6.25
CA PRO A 63 1.95 -7.82 5.93
C PRO A 63 3.27 -7.91 5.15
N PRO A 64 3.87 -9.11 5.05
CA PRO A 64 4.96 -9.38 4.13
C PRO A 64 4.63 -8.87 2.72
N ILE A 65 5.50 -8.05 2.14
CA ILE A 65 5.31 -7.58 0.76
C ILE A 65 5.91 -8.56 -0.26
N ASN A 66 6.66 -9.57 0.17
CA ASN A 66 7.27 -10.50 -0.76
C ASN A 66 7.41 -11.93 -0.17
N PRO A 67 6.51 -12.87 -0.52
CA PRO A 67 5.34 -12.66 -1.37
C PRO A 67 4.23 -11.92 -0.62
N LEU A 68 3.58 -10.96 -1.29
CA LEU A 68 2.33 -10.38 -0.84
C LEU A 68 1.19 -11.32 -1.20
N ILE A 69 0.45 -11.81 -0.21
CA ILE A 69 -0.70 -12.69 -0.40
C ILE A 69 -1.98 -11.94 -0.06
N ILE A 70 -2.85 -11.77 -1.05
CA ILE A 70 -4.18 -11.20 -0.90
C ILE A 70 -5.19 -12.36 -0.95
N PRO A 71 -5.88 -12.67 0.16
CA PRO A 71 -6.75 -13.84 0.24
C PRO A 71 -7.87 -13.86 -0.79
N GLU A 72 -8.48 -12.69 -1.01
CA GLU A 72 -9.60 -12.54 -1.93
C GLU A 72 -9.63 -11.13 -2.52
N ILE A 73 -9.77 -11.04 -3.84
CA ILE A 73 -10.05 -9.81 -4.58
C ILE A 73 -11.38 -10.02 -5.29
N PHE A 74 -12.36 -9.16 -4.99
CA PHE A 74 -13.65 -9.17 -5.67
C PHE A 74 -13.74 -7.96 -6.60
N MET A 75 -14.01 -8.23 -7.88
CA MET A 75 -14.23 -7.22 -8.90
C MET A 75 -15.60 -7.43 -9.52
N HIS A 76 -16.30 -6.33 -9.78
CA HIS A 76 -17.57 -6.33 -10.48
C HIS A 76 -17.48 -5.38 -11.67
N LEU A 77 -17.78 -5.89 -12.86
CA LEU A 77 -17.99 -5.07 -14.04
C LEU A 77 -19.49 -5.05 -14.33
N ASP A 78 -20.07 -3.86 -14.34
CA ASP A 78 -21.46 -3.62 -14.69
C ASP A 78 -21.54 -2.54 -15.77
N THR A 79 -21.97 -2.95 -16.95
CA THR A 79 -22.12 -2.11 -18.15
C THR A 79 -23.36 -2.55 -18.91
N SER A 80 -23.83 -1.74 -19.86
CA SER A 80 -25.01 -2.07 -20.68
C SER A 80 -24.90 -3.37 -21.46
N MET A 81 -23.67 -3.83 -21.75
CA MET A 81 -23.39 -5.04 -22.53
C MET A 81 -22.76 -6.17 -21.72
N ALA A 82 -22.36 -5.93 -20.47
CA ALA A 82 -21.67 -6.95 -19.69
C ALA A 82 -21.90 -6.70 -18.20
N ASN A 83 -22.37 -7.74 -17.53
CA ASN A 83 -22.49 -7.76 -16.08
C ASN A 83 -21.85 -9.06 -15.59
N PHE A 84 -20.67 -8.95 -15.00
CA PHE A 84 -19.99 -10.11 -14.43
C PHE A 84 -19.18 -9.75 -13.19
N THR A 85 -18.94 -10.78 -12.40
CA THR A 85 -18.13 -10.77 -11.20
C THR A 85 -16.89 -11.61 -11.45
N VAL A 86 -15.76 -11.12 -10.97
CA VAL A 86 -14.48 -11.83 -10.98
C VAL A 86 -13.99 -11.87 -9.54
N THR A 87 -13.83 -13.08 -9.00
CA THR A 87 -13.22 -13.29 -7.70
C THR A 87 -11.86 -13.95 -7.89
N VAL A 88 -10.80 -13.33 -7.38
CA VAL A 88 -9.45 -13.89 -7.37
C VAL A 88 -9.13 -14.32 -5.96
N PHE A 89 -8.77 -15.59 -5.78
CA PHE A 89 -8.42 -16.18 -4.50
C PHE A 89 -6.92 -16.47 -4.42
N ASN A 90 -6.36 -16.27 -3.22
CA ASN A 90 -4.94 -16.48 -2.92
C ASN A 90 -4.04 -15.77 -3.93
N TYR A 91 -4.37 -14.52 -4.25
CA TYR A 91 -3.61 -13.73 -5.19
C TYR A 91 -2.24 -13.41 -4.59
N THR A 92 -1.19 -13.93 -5.21
CA THR A 92 0.18 -13.88 -4.70
C THR A 92 1.02 -13.03 -5.63
N VAL A 93 1.68 -12.00 -5.10
CA VAL A 93 2.62 -11.15 -5.83
C VAL A 93 4.01 -11.33 -5.22
N GLY A 94 4.96 -11.78 -6.01
CA GLY A 94 6.37 -11.90 -5.62
C GLY A 94 7.28 -10.91 -6.34
N GLY A 95 8.57 -10.95 -6.04
CA GLY A 95 9.60 -10.14 -6.69
C GLY A 95 9.66 -8.67 -6.26
N MET A 96 8.73 -8.21 -5.41
CA MET A 96 8.64 -6.78 -5.04
C MET A 96 9.77 -6.28 -4.14
N ASN A 97 10.65 -7.16 -3.66
CA ASN A 97 11.85 -6.78 -2.91
C ASN A 97 13.07 -6.52 -3.81
N ASN A 98 13.03 -6.98 -5.06
CA ASN A 98 14.10 -6.82 -6.04
C ASN A 98 13.78 -5.67 -7.00
N TYR A 99 13.85 -4.45 -6.46
CA TYR A 99 13.62 -3.22 -7.21
C TYR A 99 14.88 -2.37 -7.32
N ASP A 100 14.88 -1.45 -8.28
CA ASP A 100 15.85 -0.37 -8.41
C ASP A 100 15.15 0.98 -8.43
N ILE A 101 15.63 1.93 -7.63
CA ILE A 101 15.06 3.28 -7.58
C ILE A 101 15.86 4.14 -8.55
N LYS A 102 15.23 4.47 -9.67
CA LYS A 102 15.84 5.27 -10.73
C LYS A 102 15.82 6.76 -10.45
N ASP A 103 14.79 7.23 -9.76
CA ASP A 103 14.58 8.65 -9.52
C ASP A 103 13.69 8.88 -8.30
N PHE A 104 14.02 9.91 -7.53
CA PHE A 104 13.21 10.40 -6.43
C PHE A 104 13.23 11.92 -6.43
N GLN A 105 12.03 12.51 -6.42
CA GLN A 105 11.85 13.95 -6.36
C GLN A 105 10.84 14.30 -5.28
N TYR A 106 11.18 15.30 -4.49
CA TYR A 106 10.29 15.89 -3.50
C TYR A 106 10.03 17.35 -3.85
N ASP A 107 8.76 17.72 -3.90
CA ASP A 107 8.32 19.10 -4.03
C ASP A 107 7.70 19.54 -2.69
N SER A 108 8.38 20.46 -2.01
CA SER A 108 7.96 21.00 -0.72
C SER A 108 6.76 21.94 -0.80
N GLU A 109 6.53 22.59 -1.94
CA GLU A 109 5.40 23.52 -2.11
C GLU A 109 4.10 22.74 -2.27
N THR A 110 4.13 21.67 -3.07
CA THR A 110 2.95 20.81 -3.30
C THR A 110 2.85 19.64 -2.33
N MET A 111 3.88 19.41 -1.51
CA MET A 111 4.03 18.24 -0.64
C MET A 111 3.91 16.92 -1.41
N THR A 112 4.41 16.88 -2.65
CA THR A 112 4.34 15.70 -3.50
C THR A 112 5.67 14.96 -3.56
N TYR A 113 5.58 13.64 -3.61
CA TYR A 113 6.72 12.75 -3.79
C TYR A 113 6.55 12.01 -5.13
N ARG A 114 7.58 12.01 -5.95
CA ARG A 114 7.62 11.25 -7.20
C ARG A 114 8.74 10.22 -7.12
N PHE A 115 8.39 8.97 -7.38
CA PHE A 115 9.33 7.86 -7.44
C PHE A 115 9.29 7.22 -8.83
N ARG A 116 10.46 6.91 -9.38
CA ARG A 116 10.59 5.98 -10.50
C ARG A 116 11.27 4.72 -9.97
N ILE A 117 10.51 3.63 -9.93
CA ILE A 117 10.95 2.34 -9.42
C ILE A 117 10.80 1.32 -10.54
N GLU A 118 11.84 0.54 -10.78
CA GLU A 118 11.84 -0.58 -11.72
C GLU A 118 11.98 -1.89 -10.95
N PHE A 119 11.27 -2.93 -11.38
CA PHE A 119 11.34 -4.27 -10.83
C PHE A 119 11.91 -5.21 -11.90
N GLU A 120 12.75 -6.17 -11.51
CA GLU A 120 13.35 -7.10 -12.47
C GLU A 120 12.36 -8.16 -12.97
N THR A 121 11.67 -8.82 -12.04
CA THR A 121 10.61 -9.79 -12.38
C THR A 121 9.57 -9.81 -11.27
N VAL A 122 8.29 -9.69 -11.64
CA VAL A 122 7.16 -9.67 -10.69
C VAL A 122 6.23 -10.85 -11.00
N PRO A 123 6.50 -12.05 -10.44
CA PRO A 123 5.59 -13.19 -10.60
C PRO A 123 4.30 -12.95 -9.82
N MET A 124 3.18 -13.23 -10.48
CA MET A 124 1.83 -13.10 -9.94
C MET A 124 1.05 -14.38 -10.20
N SER A 125 0.33 -14.87 -9.19
CA SER A 125 -0.51 -16.06 -9.35
C SER A 125 -1.80 -15.97 -8.56
N GLY A 126 -2.82 -16.72 -8.95
CA GLY A 126 -4.09 -16.76 -8.24
C GLY A 126 -5.13 -17.64 -8.92
N SER A 127 -6.11 -18.09 -8.14
CA SER A 127 -7.27 -18.82 -8.66
C SER A 127 -8.39 -17.85 -8.97
N ILE A 128 -8.93 -17.90 -10.18
CA ILE A 128 -9.93 -16.94 -10.67
C ILE A 128 -11.25 -17.66 -10.84
N LYS A 129 -12.33 -17.06 -10.34
CA LYS A 129 -13.72 -17.47 -10.57
C LYS A 129 -14.45 -16.34 -11.27
N ILE A 130 -15.06 -16.63 -12.41
CA ILE A 130 -15.82 -15.68 -13.21
C ILE A 130 -17.27 -16.13 -13.22
N ASN A 131 -18.19 -15.19 -13.01
CA ASN A 131 -19.62 -15.43 -13.12
C ASN A 131 -20.35 -14.19 -13.63
N GLY A 132 -21.06 -14.31 -14.74
CA GLY A 132 -21.97 -13.29 -15.23
C GLY A 132 -22.40 -13.54 -16.66
N HIS A 133 -22.61 -12.47 -17.42
CA HIS A 133 -23.00 -12.54 -18.82
C HIS A 133 -22.43 -11.37 -19.62
N ILE A 134 -22.28 -11.61 -20.93
CA ILE A 134 -22.06 -10.56 -21.93
C ILE A 134 -23.29 -10.57 -22.84
N ILE A 135 -24.00 -9.45 -22.87
CA ILE A 135 -25.27 -9.22 -23.56
C ILE A 135 -26.31 -10.25 -23.07
N ASN A 136 -26.42 -11.39 -23.74
CA ASN A 136 -27.34 -12.48 -23.42
C ASN A 136 -26.63 -13.84 -23.28
N VAL A 137 -25.29 -13.86 -23.31
CA VAL A 137 -24.50 -15.09 -23.24
C VAL A 137 -23.91 -15.24 -21.82
N PRO A 138 -24.23 -16.32 -21.09
CA PRO A 138 -23.67 -16.56 -19.77
C PRO A 138 -22.18 -16.94 -19.85
N ILE A 139 -21.39 -16.41 -18.93
CA ILE A 139 -19.97 -16.71 -18.74
C ILE A 139 -19.78 -17.17 -17.30
N VAL A 140 -19.48 -18.45 -17.13
CA VAL A 140 -19.13 -19.04 -15.85
C VAL A 140 -17.89 -19.88 -16.05
N GLY A 141 -16.88 -19.65 -15.22
CA GLY A 141 -15.62 -20.38 -15.36
C GLY A 141 -14.77 -20.28 -14.11
N ASN A 142 -13.88 -21.27 -13.96
CA ASN A 142 -12.80 -21.23 -12.99
C ASN A 142 -11.49 -21.38 -13.78
N ALA A 143 -10.47 -20.63 -13.39
CA ALA A 143 -9.15 -20.65 -14.00
C ALA A 143 -8.07 -20.50 -12.94
N TYR A 144 -6.83 -20.82 -13.32
CA TYR A 144 -5.65 -20.50 -12.53
C TYR A 144 -4.72 -19.65 -13.39
N ALA A 145 -4.30 -18.50 -12.87
CA ALA A 145 -3.36 -17.61 -13.53
C ALA A 145 -1.99 -17.72 -12.87
N ASN A 146 -0.95 -17.76 -13.72
CA ASN A 146 0.44 -17.62 -13.32
C ASN A 146 1.12 -16.78 -14.41
N CYS A 147 1.46 -15.54 -14.07
CA CYS A 147 2.04 -14.54 -14.96
C CYS A 147 3.33 -14.01 -14.34
N ALA A 148 4.27 -13.57 -15.16
CA ALA A 148 5.46 -12.85 -14.70
C ALA A 148 5.67 -11.65 -15.63
N PHE A 149 5.92 -10.49 -15.04
CA PHE A 149 6.26 -9.24 -15.72
C PHE A 149 7.72 -8.90 -15.53
#